data_AF-A0A0D6QD22-F1
#
_entry.id   AF-A0A0D6QD22-F1
#
_cell.length_a   1.000
_cell.length_b   1.000
_cell.length_c   1.000
_cell.angle_alpha   90.00
_cell.angle_beta   90.00
_cell.angle_gamma   90.00
#
_symmetry.space_group_name_H-M   'P 1'
#
loop_
_entity.id
_entity.type
_entity.pdbx_description
1 polymer ?
#
loop_
_entity_poly.entity_id
_entity_poly.type
_entity_poly.pdbx_seq_one_letter_code
_entity_poly.pdbx_strand_id
1 'polypeptide(L)'
;MGRRKSEIDAFLATEERWRVVQDDRGGATRLEGPARLLGPTEKEYLFDLRMDVPAAFPARGADPEVVILKSPMPLAEDAHVGANVCVQMPPAHEIDYERVGLVGFLQQVLIHLRRSTIQALTGEYPGPAYAHGEAGKKEFREELVASFPVGLQRFVQPGLGMPPDNQWCPCGAERRFRDCHKPELKAARAAYIEAGGRVRAVNRERLKKKT
;
A
#
# COMPACT_ATOMS: atom_id res chain seq x y z
N MET A 1 -4.03 27.64 -8.51
CA MET A 1 -4.29 26.34 -9.19
C MET A 1 -4.05 25.25 -8.16
N GLY A 2 -5.02 24.37 -7.87
CA GLY A 2 -4.90 23.41 -6.77
C GLY A 2 -3.87 22.31 -7.03
N ARG A 3 -3.19 21.83 -5.97
CA ARG A 3 -2.17 20.76 -6.05
C ARG A 3 -2.70 19.50 -6.77
N ARG A 4 -3.93 19.07 -6.45
CA ARG A 4 -4.65 17.97 -7.14
C ARG A 4 -4.65 18.11 -8.66
N LYS A 5 -5.00 19.30 -9.18
CA LYS A 5 -5.08 19.54 -10.62
C LYS A 5 -3.71 19.40 -11.28
N SER A 6 -2.66 19.91 -10.62
CA SER A 6 -1.29 19.82 -11.13
C SER A 6 -0.81 18.37 -11.21
N GLU A 7 -1.16 17.54 -10.22
CA GLU A 7 -0.86 16.10 -10.23
C GLU A 7 -1.59 15.36 -11.37
N ILE A 8 -2.87 15.67 -11.59
CA ILE A 8 -3.66 15.06 -12.67
C ILE A 8 -3.10 15.50 -14.03
N ASP A 9 -2.82 16.78 -14.21
CA ASP A 9 -2.27 17.31 -15.47
C ASP A 9 -0.89 16.67 -15.77
N ALA A 10 -0.02 16.52 -14.75
CA ALA A 10 1.28 15.85 -14.89
C ALA A 10 1.15 14.34 -15.19
N PHE A 11 0.19 13.67 -14.55
CA PHE A 11 -0.12 12.27 -14.83
C PHE A 11 -0.57 12.08 -16.28
N LEU A 12 -1.52 12.87 -16.76
CA LEU A 12 -2.05 12.79 -18.12
C LEU A 12 -1.00 13.14 -19.19
N ALA A 13 -0.04 14.02 -18.85
CA ALA A 13 1.10 14.30 -19.72
C ALA A 13 2.09 13.13 -19.84
N THR A 14 2.15 12.26 -18.82
CA THR A 14 3.02 11.08 -18.80
C THR A 14 2.31 9.85 -19.39
N GLU A 15 1.02 9.72 -19.11
CA GLU A 15 0.19 8.58 -19.46
C GLU A 15 -0.84 8.99 -20.53
N GLU A 16 -0.38 9.27 -21.74
CA GLU A 16 -1.14 9.91 -22.84
C GLU A 16 -2.45 9.20 -23.23
N ARG A 17 -2.59 7.91 -22.91
CA ARG A 17 -3.80 7.12 -23.21
C ARG A 17 -4.87 7.23 -22.12
N TRP A 18 -4.55 7.86 -21.00
CA TRP A 18 -5.50 8.17 -19.94
C TRP A 18 -6.23 9.48 -20.25
N ARG A 19 -7.47 9.57 -19.78
CA ARG A 19 -8.30 10.76 -19.96
C ARG A 19 -9.20 11.01 -18.76
N VAL A 20 -9.53 12.27 -18.54
CA VAL A 20 -10.61 12.64 -17.60
C VAL A 20 -11.95 12.27 -18.24
N VAL A 21 -12.76 11.49 -17.54
CA VAL A 21 -14.14 11.15 -17.96
C VAL A 21 -15.20 11.84 -17.12
N GLN A 22 -14.85 12.25 -15.90
CA GLN A 22 -15.69 13.06 -15.02
C GLN A 22 -14.82 13.93 -14.13
N ASP A 23 -15.15 15.21 -14.00
CA ASP A 23 -14.50 16.12 -13.05
C ASP A 23 -15.57 16.80 -12.19
N ASP A 24 -15.82 16.22 -11.03
CA ASP A 24 -16.68 16.84 -10.04
C ASP A 24 -15.87 17.97 -9.41
N ARG A 25 -16.12 19.21 -9.84
CA ARG A 25 -15.42 20.43 -9.39
C ARG A 25 -15.61 20.67 -7.88
N GLY A 26 -14.89 19.90 -7.06
CA GLY A 26 -15.01 19.83 -5.60
C GLY A 26 -15.11 18.39 -5.04
N GLY A 27 -15.44 17.41 -5.87
CA GLY A 27 -15.49 15.97 -5.57
C GLY A 27 -14.29 15.21 -6.14
N ALA A 28 -14.49 13.92 -6.42
CA ALA A 28 -13.47 13.09 -7.07
C ALA A 28 -13.35 13.41 -8.56
N THR A 29 -12.13 13.37 -9.09
CA THR A 29 -11.90 13.40 -10.55
C THR A 29 -11.71 11.97 -11.03
N ARG A 30 -12.52 11.54 -12.00
CA ARG A 30 -12.45 10.19 -12.57
C ARG A 30 -11.62 10.21 -13.84
N LEU A 31 -10.62 9.34 -13.85
CA LEU A 31 -9.76 9.08 -14.98
C LEU A 31 -10.05 7.67 -15.51
N GLU A 32 -9.99 7.49 -16.82
CA GLU A 32 -10.01 6.17 -17.44
C GLU A 32 -8.83 6.02 -18.38
N GLY A 33 -8.25 4.83 -18.40
CA GLY A 33 -7.14 4.54 -19.29
C GLY A 33 -6.71 3.09 -19.22
N PRO A 34 -5.85 2.68 -20.16
CA PRO A 34 -5.34 1.33 -20.21
C PRO A 34 -4.17 1.13 -19.24
N ALA A 35 -4.08 -0.07 -18.69
CA ALA A 35 -2.86 -0.60 -18.08
C ALA A 35 -2.30 -1.72 -18.96
N ARG A 36 -1.09 -1.49 -19.48
CA ARG A 36 -0.34 -2.46 -20.28
C ARG A 36 0.71 -3.12 -19.42
N LEU A 37 0.72 -4.44 -19.43
CA LEU A 37 1.62 -5.24 -18.60
C LEU A 37 2.30 -6.30 -19.44
N LEU A 38 3.60 -6.46 -19.26
CA LEU A 38 4.31 -7.62 -19.74
C LEU A 38 4.15 -8.75 -18.72
N GLY A 39 3.45 -9.81 -19.12
CA GLY A 39 3.23 -10.98 -18.28
C GLY A 39 4.47 -11.86 -18.14
N PRO A 40 4.39 -12.92 -17.32
CA PRO A 40 5.51 -13.84 -17.09
C PRO A 40 5.94 -14.63 -18.34
N THR A 41 5.08 -14.71 -19.36
CA THR A 41 5.32 -15.42 -20.63
C THR A 41 5.74 -14.50 -21.77
N GLU A 42 6.19 -13.27 -21.47
CA GLU A 42 6.50 -12.20 -22.45
C GLU A 42 5.30 -11.76 -23.30
N LYS A 43 4.10 -12.29 -23.03
CA LYS A 43 2.85 -11.82 -23.63
C LYS A 43 2.41 -10.51 -22.98
N GLU A 44 1.89 -9.60 -23.78
CA GLU A 44 1.26 -8.37 -23.29
C GLU A 44 -0.18 -8.63 -22.81
N TYR A 45 -0.51 -8.08 -21.65
CA TYR A 45 -1.83 -8.11 -21.04
C TYR A 45 -2.35 -6.68 -20.94
N LEU A 46 -3.55 -6.45 -21.47
CA LEU A 46 -4.18 -5.14 -21.51
C LEU A 46 -5.44 -5.12 -20.63
N PHE A 47 -5.41 -4.27 -19.61
CA PHE A 47 -6.52 -3.98 -18.73
C PHE A 47 -7.08 -2.59 -19.06
N ASP A 48 -8.39 -2.42 -18.98
CA ASP A 48 -9.00 -1.09 -18.97
C ASP A 48 -9.35 -0.74 -17.53
N LEU A 49 -8.86 0.41 -17.07
CA LEU A 49 -8.97 0.83 -15.67
C LEU A 49 -9.75 2.14 -15.57
N ARG A 50 -10.43 2.29 -14.42
CA ARG A 50 -10.97 3.55 -13.93
C ARG A 50 -10.24 3.91 -12.65
N MET A 51 -9.77 5.15 -12.53
CA MET A 51 -9.16 5.68 -11.32
C MET A 51 -10.00 6.87 -10.81
N ASP A 52 -10.50 6.77 -9.58
CA ASP A 52 -11.20 7.85 -8.91
C ASP A 52 -10.22 8.58 -7.97
N VAL A 53 -9.81 9.80 -8.34
CA VAL A 53 -8.85 10.62 -7.59
C VAL A 53 -9.61 11.52 -6.61
N PRO A 54 -9.45 11.35 -5.28
CA PRO A 54 -10.23 12.08 -4.30
C PRO A 54 -9.86 13.56 -4.25
N ALA A 55 -10.77 14.38 -3.74
CA ALA A 55 -10.60 15.83 -3.74
C ALA A 55 -9.39 16.32 -2.94
N ALA A 56 -9.04 15.60 -1.87
CA ALA A 56 -7.94 15.93 -0.99
C ALA A 56 -6.57 15.45 -1.50
N PHE A 57 -6.49 14.71 -2.61
CA PHE A 57 -5.21 14.24 -3.17
C PHE A 57 -4.26 15.41 -3.49
N PRO A 58 -2.95 15.32 -3.22
CA PRO A 58 -2.18 14.17 -2.72
C PRO A 58 -2.02 14.11 -1.19
N ALA A 59 -2.97 14.65 -0.41
CA ALA A 59 -2.87 14.59 1.05
C ALA A 59 -2.80 13.13 1.56
N ARG A 60 -2.07 12.92 2.66
CA ARG A 60 -1.96 11.62 3.32
C ARG A 60 -3.35 11.07 3.68
N GLY A 61 -3.62 9.82 3.32
CA GLY A 61 -4.91 9.16 3.52
C GLY A 61 -5.98 9.48 2.47
N ALA A 62 -5.69 10.32 1.46
CA ALA A 62 -6.55 10.55 0.30
C ALA A 62 -6.17 9.60 -0.84
N ASP A 63 -6.30 8.29 -0.60
CA ASP A 63 -5.93 7.26 -1.58
C ASP A 63 -6.85 7.31 -2.81
N PRO A 64 -6.33 7.30 -4.04
CA PRO A 64 -7.13 7.03 -5.23
C PRO A 64 -7.68 5.60 -5.20
N GLU A 65 -8.87 5.41 -5.77
CA GLU A 65 -9.47 4.09 -5.96
C GLU A 65 -9.32 3.65 -7.40
N VAL A 66 -9.04 2.38 -7.65
CA VAL A 66 -8.94 1.81 -9.01
C VAL A 66 -9.91 0.67 -9.18
N VAL A 67 -10.64 0.68 -10.29
CA VAL A 67 -11.56 -0.37 -10.72
C VAL A 67 -11.10 -0.92 -12.05
N ILE A 68 -11.14 -2.25 -12.19
CA ILE A 68 -10.92 -2.91 -13.47
C ILE A 68 -12.24 -2.89 -14.25
N LEU A 69 -12.29 -2.13 -15.35
CA LEU A 69 -13.45 -2.10 -16.25
C LEU A 69 -13.44 -3.29 -17.21
N LYS A 70 -12.25 -3.67 -17.67
CA LYS A 70 -12.05 -4.82 -18.56
C LYS A 70 -10.74 -5.52 -18.22
N SER A 71 -10.78 -6.85 -18.19
CA SER A 71 -9.62 -7.70 -17.97
C SER A 71 -9.39 -8.62 -19.18
N PRO A 72 -8.13 -8.90 -19.55
CA PRO A 72 -7.81 -9.85 -20.61
C PRO A 72 -8.04 -11.31 -20.20
N MET A 73 -8.33 -11.55 -18.92
CA MET A 73 -8.58 -12.87 -18.35
C MET A 73 -9.45 -12.79 -17.08
N PRO A 74 -10.11 -13.88 -16.66
CA PRO A 74 -10.75 -13.93 -15.35
C PRO A 74 -9.70 -13.75 -14.24
N LEU A 75 -9.99 -12.88 -13.27
CA LEU A 75 -9.22 -12.75 -12.03
C LEU A 75 -10.11 -13.23 -10.88
N ALA A 76 -9.55 -14.01 -9.96
CA ALA A 76 -10.27 -14.51 -8.81
C ALA A 76 -10.26 -13.48 -7.66
N GLU A 77 -11.24 -13.55 -6.75
CA GLU A 77 -11.34 -12.60 -5.63
C GLU A 77 -10.14 -12.68 -4.67
N ASP A 78 -9.55 -13.87 -4.55
CA ASP A 78 -8.31 -14.14 -3.82
C ASP A 78 -7.07 -13.54 -4.48
N ALA A 79 -7.18 -13.04 -5.72
CA ALA A 79 -6.15 -12.23 -6.38
C ALA A 79 -6.11 -10.79 -5.88
N HIS A 80 -6.79 -10.53 -4.77
CA HIS A 80 -6.98 -9.22 -4.18
C HIS A 80 -7.60 -8.22 -5.17
N VAL A 81 -8.45 -8.75 -6.06
CA VAL A 81 -9.26 -8.00 -7.02
C VAL A 81 -10.71 -8.25 -6.66
N GLY A 82 -11.30 -7.31 -5.93
CA GLY A 82 -12.74 -7.27 -5.66
C GLY A 82 -13.43 -6.28 -6.59
N ALA A 83 -14.38 -5.50 -6.06
CA ALA A 83 -14.92 -4.34 -6.79
C ALA A 83 -13.82 -3.30 -7.13
N ASN A 84 -12.77 -3.22 -6.31
CA ASN A 84 -11.62 -2.34 -6.46
C ASN A 84 -10.31 -3.15 -6.43
N VAL A 85 -9.27 -2.65 -7.11
CA VAL A 85 -7.90 -3.18 -7.05
C VAL A 85 -7.29 -2.84 -5.70
N CYS A 86 -6.99 -3.86 -4.90
CA CYS A 86 -6.36 -3.67 -3.59
C CYS A 86 -4.85 -3.62 -3.75
N VAL A 87 -4.32 -2.45 -4.13
CA VAL A 87 -2.87 -2.26 -4.25
C VAL A 87 -2.16 -2.62 -2.94
N GLN A 88 -1.26 -3.58 -3.03
CA GLN A 88 -0.43 -4.01 -1.91
C GLN A 88 0.69 -3.00 -1.70
N MET A 89 0.51 -2.17 -0.69
CA MET A 89 1.45 -1.10 -0.36
C MET A 89 2.65 -1.70 0.38
N PRO A 90 3.85 -1.08 0.29
CA PRO A 90 5.03 -1.48 1.06
C PRO A 90 4.70 -1.67 2.55
N PRO A 91 5.58 -2.31 3.36
CA PRO A 91 5.40 -2.44 4.82
C PRO A 91 5.06 -1.14 5.57
N ALA A 92 5.23 0.03 4.93
CA ALA A 92 4.86 1.35 5.41
C ALA A 92 3.36 1.72 5.21
N HIS A 93 2.56 1.01 4.43
CA HIS A 93 1.11 1.25 4.25
C HIS A 93 0.63 2.66 3.84
N GLU A 94 1.51 3.63 3.65
CA GLU A 94 1.21 4.93 3.06
C GLU A 94 2.20 5.17 1.93
N ILE A 95 1.68 5.18 0.69
CA ILE A 95 2.41 5.82 -0.39
C ILE A 95 2.45 7.29 0.02
N ASP A 96 3.66 7.80 0.14
CA ASP A 96 3.89 9.24 0.21
C ASP A 96 3.53 9.84 -1.16
N TYR A 97 2.25 10.12 -1.37
CA TYR A 97 1.76 10.72 -2.62
C TYR A 97 2.31 12.13 -2.81
N GLU A 98 2.72 12.80 -1.73
CA GLU A 98 3.41 14.09 -1.84
C GLU A 98 4.75 13.94 -2.54
N ARG A 99 5.38 12.77 -2.44
CA ARG A 99 6.65 12.42 -3.10
C ARG A 99 6.47 11.75 -4.45
N VAL A 100 5.53 10.81 -4.60
CA VAL A 100 5.45 9.95 -5.79
C VAL A 100 4.27 10.26 -6.71
N GLY A 101 3.28 11.02 -6.25
CA GLY A 101 2.12 11.44 -7.03
C GLY A 101 1.27 10.28 -7.57
N LEU A 102 0.46 10.59 -8.59
CA LEU A 102 -0.40 9.60 -9.26
C LEU A 102 0.39 8.56 -10.07
N VAL A 103 1.54 8.94 -10.63
CA VAL A 103 2.38 8.02 -11.41
C VAL A 103 2.92 6.90 -10.52
N GLY A 104 3.44 7.23 -9.32
CA GLY A 104 3.89 6.22 -8.37
C GLY A 104 2.77 5.33 -7.86
N PHE A 105 1.56 5.86 -7.73
CA PHE A 105 0.37 5.06 -7.43
C PHE A 105 0.04 4.08 -8.56
N LEU A 106 0.01 4.53 -9.82
CA LEU A 106 -0.23 3.65 -10.97
C LEU A 106 0.82 2.53 -11.05
N GLN A 107 2.09 2.81 -10.75
CA GLN A 107 3.12 1.77 -10.69
C GLN A 107 2.79 0.66 -9.69
N GLN A 108 2.22 0.98 -8.53
CA GLN A 108 1.77 -0.04 -7.57
C GLN A 108 0.58 -0.84 -8.12
N VAL A 109 -0.36 -0.19 -8.81
CA VAL A 109 -1.46 -0.86 -9.51
C VAL A 109 -0.93 -1.85 -10.55
N LEU A 110 0.07 -1.45 -11.33
CA LEU A 110 0.69 -2.30 -12.34
C LEU A 110 1.41 -3.52 -11.72
N ILE A 111 2.13 -3.31 -10.60
CA ILE A 111 2.73 -4.42 -9.84
C ILE A 111 1.65 -5.40 -9.38
N HIS A 112 0.55 -4.89 -8.82
CA HIS A 112 -0.57 -5.69 -8.37
C HIS A 112 -1.17 -6.54 -9.49
N LEU A 113 -1.55 -5.89 -10.58
CA LEU A 113 -2.13 -6.56 -11.75
C LEU A 113 -1.19 -7.61 -12.34
N ARG A 114 0.12 -7.38 -12.31
CA ARG A 114 1.11 -8.39 -12.73
C ARG A 114 1.07 -9.61 -11.81
N ARG A 115 0.97 -9.44 -10.49
CA ARG A 115 0.86 -10.54 -9.53
C ARG A 115 -0.45 -11.31 -9.71
N SER A 116 -1.57 -10.62 -9.86
CA SER A 116 -2.87 -11.22 -10.16
C SER A 116 -2.86 -11.98 -11.50
N THR A 117 -2.14 -11.47 -12.51
CA THR A 117 -1.94 -12.17 -13.79
C THR A 117 -1.15 -13.47 -13.59
N ILE A 118 -0.07 -13.44 -12.81
CA ILE A 118 0.71 -14.65 -12.49
C ILE A 118 -0.16 -15.68 -11.78
N GLN A 119 -0.93 -15.29 -10.77
CA GLN A 119 -1.83 -16.20 -10.06
C GLN A 119 -2.89 -16.79 -10.99
N ALA A 120 -3.52 -15.98 -11.84
CA ALA A 120 -4.53 -16.47 -12.77
C ALA A 120 -3.96 -17.49 -13.78
N LEU A 121 -2.65 -17.43 -14.06
CA LEU A 121 -1.96 -18.37 -14.95
C LEU A 121 -1.44 -19.62 -14.23
N THR A 122 -1.02 -19.49 -12.97
CA THR A 122 -0.25 -20.52 -12.25
C THR A 122 -0.99 -21.16 -11.07
N GLY A 123 -2.05 -20.50 -10.58
CA GLY A 123 -2.73 -20.83 -9.34
C GLY A 123 -2.09 -20.23 -8.08
N GLU A 124 -0.91 -19.60 -8.18
CA GLU A 124 -0.15 -19.12 -7.02
C GLU A 124 0.06 -17.60 -7.06
N TYR A 125 -0.29 -16.90 -5.97
CA TYR A 125 -0.06 -15.46 -5.86
C TYR A 125 1.40 -15.18 -5.48
N PRO A 126 2.18 -14.45 -6.29
CA PRO A 126 3.58 -14.21 -6.02
C PRO A 126 3.78 -13.14 -4.94
N GLY A 127 4.50 -13.51 -3.88
CA GLY A 127 4.77 -12.63 -2.74
C GLY A 127 3.75 -12.83 -1.61
N PRO A 128 3.74 -11.95 -0.61
CA PRO A 128 2.78 -12.05 0.48
C PRO A 128 1.35 -11.87 -0.05
N ALA A 129 0.38 -12.62 0.49
CA ALA A 129 -1.03 -12.54 0.13
C ALA A 129 -1.86 -12.22 1.38
N TYR A 130 -1.69 -11.01 1.91
CA TYR A 130 -2.39 -10.58 3.13
C TYR A 130 -3.88 -10.35 2.87
N ALA A 131 -4.73 -10.70 3.83
CA ALA A 131 -6.16 -10.43 3.77
C ALA A 131 -6.49 -8.93 3.57
N HIS A 132 -7.72 -8.63 3.16
CA HIS A 132 -8.15 -7.26 2.92
C HIS A 132 -8.26 -6.42 4.20
N GLY A 133 -7.98 -5.11 4.07
CA GLY A 133 -8.28 -4.13 5.10
C GLY A 133 -7.55 -4.35 6.43
N GLU A 134 -8.30 -4.36 7.54
CA GLU A 134 -7.73 -4.52 8.88
C GLU A 134 -7.19 -5.93 9.17
N ALA A 135 -7.72 -6.96 8.48
CA ALA A 135 -7.22 -8.32 8.62
C ALA A 135 -5.79 -8.43 8.10
N GLY A 136 -5.50 -7.94 6.88
CA GLY A 136 -4.13 -7.94 6.35
C GLY A 136 -3.17 -7.06 7.14
N LYS A 137 -3.62 -5.93 7.70
CA LYS A 137 -2.78 -5.12 8.61
C LYS A 137 -2.43 -5.87 9.89
N LYS A 138 -3.31 -6.75 10.36
CA LYS A 138 -3.02 -7.60 11.52
C LYS A 138 -2.01 -8.67 11.12
N GLU A 139 -2.24 -9.38 10.01
CA GLU A 139 -1.32 -10.41 9.49
C GLU A 139 0.08 -9.85 9.25
N PHE A 140 0.18 -8.69 8.59
CA PHE A 140 1.46 -8.01 8.38
C PHE A 140 2.18 -7.69 9.69
N ARG A 141 1.47 -7.16 10.70
CA ARG A 141 2.06 -6.85 12.01
C ARG A 141 2.54 -8.10 12.73
N GLU A 142 1.79 -9.20 12.62
CA GLU A 142 2.16 -10.48 13.20
C GLU A 142 3.41 -11.06 12.52
N GLU A 143 3.47 -11.03 11.19
CA GLU A 143 4.65 -11.44 10.42
C GLU A 143 5.88 -10.58 10.74
N LEU A 144 5.69 -9.25 10.80
CA LEU A 144 6.76 -8.32 11.15
C LEU A 144 7.33 -8.60 12.54
N VAL A 145 6.48 -8.90 13.53
CA VAL A 145 6.93 -9.31 14.87
C VAL A 145 7.65 -10.67 14.80
N ALA A 146 7.10 -11.64 14.08
CA ALA A 146 7.67 -12.98 13.95
C ALA A 146 9.03 -12.99 13.26
N SER A 147 9.34 -11.99 12.42
CA SER A 147 10.64 -11.85 11.74
C SER A 147 11.82 -11.55 12.67
N PHE A 148 11.56 -11.17 13.93
CA PHE A 148 12.60 -10.89 14.92
C PHE A 148 12.88 -12.09 15.84
N PRO A 149 14.13 -12.23 16.34
CA PRO A 149 14.45 -13.17 17.41
C PRO A 149 13.49 -13.03 18.60
N VAL A 150 13.12 -14.14 19.26
CA VAL A 150 12.11 -14.18 20.34
C VAL A 150 12.36 -13.11 21.42
N GLY A 151 13.61 -12.91 21.85
CA GLY A 151 13.97 -11.90 22.85
C GLY A 151 13.74 -10.45 22.41
N LEU A 152 13.60 -10.20 21.09
CA LEU A 152 13.37 -8.89 20.49
C LEU A 152 11.91 -8.60 20.12
N GLN A 153 11.10 -9.64 19.89
CA GLN A 153 9.71 -9.51 19.39
C GLN A 153 8.85 -8.53 20.19
N ARG A 154 8.94 -8.59 21.52
CA ARG A 154 8.18 -7.68 22.42
C ARG A 154 8.50 -6.19 22.21
N PHE A 155 9.68 -5.87 21.70
CA PHE A 155 10.12 -4.49 21.51
C PHE A 155 9.73 -3.91 20.13
N VAL A 156 9.26 -4.76 19.21
CA VAL A 156 8.69 -4.34 17.92
C VAL A 156 7.36 -3.60 18.16
N GLN A 157 6.57 -4.08 19.12
CA GLN A 157 5.27 -3.50 19.45
C GLN A 157 5.43 -2.15 20.22
N PRO A 158 4.73 -1.09 19.81
CA PRO A 158 4.73 0.18 20.51
C PRO A 158 3.99 0.05 21.84
N GLY A 159 4.73 0.12 22.94
CA GLY A 159 4.18 0.02 24.30
C GLY A 159 5.27 -0.30 25.32
N LEU A 160 6.28 -1.06 24.89
CA LEU A 160 7.51 -1.26 25.64
C LEU A 160 8.58 -0.27 25.18
N GLY A 161 9.37 0.24 26.12
CA GLY A 161 10.57 1.03 25.81
C GLY A 161 11.58 0.19 25.03
N MET A 162 12.39 0.83 24.18
CA MET A 162 13.50 0.11 23.53
C MET A 162 14.53 -0.32 24.59
N PRO A 163 15.24 -1.43 24.38
CA PRO A 163 16.41 -1.76 25.20
C PRO A 163 17.41 -0.59 25.21
N PRO A 164 18.09 -0.32 26.33
CA PRO A 164 19.17 0.67 26.37
C PRO A 164 20.32 0.31 25.44
N ASP A 165 20.91 1.32 24.80
CA ASP A 165 21.95 1.19 23.77
C ASP A 165 23.14 0.30 24.18
N ASN A 166 23.60 0.49 25.41
CA ASN A 166 24.80 -0.16 25.93
C ASN A 166 24.50 -1.51 26.61
N GLN A 167 23.26 -2.00 26.62
CA GLN A 167 22.96 -3.34 27.12
C GLN A 167 23.30 -4.42 26.08
N TRP A 168 23.52 -5.64 26.57
CA TRP A 168 23.60 -6.82 25.68
C TRP A 168 22.30 -6.98 24.91
N CYS A 169 22.41 -7.29 23.63
CA CYS A 169 21.26 -7.46 22.78
C CYS A 169 20.43 -8.68 23.24
N PRO A 170 19.12 -8.53 23.44
CA PRO A 170 18.23 -9.64 23.82
C PRO A 170 18.15 -10.80 22.82
N CYS A 171 18.75 -10.67 21.64
CA CYS A 171 18.83 -11.74 20.65
C CYS A 171 19.81 -12.87 21.02
N GLY A 172 20.71 -12.65 22.00
CA GLY A 172 21.73 -13.64 22.39
C GLY A 172 23.05 -13.58 21.63
N ALA A 173 23.23 -12.68 20.66
CA ALA A 173 24.43 -12.59 19.82
C ALA A 173 25.64 -11.90 20.49
N GLU A 174 25.66 -11.76 21.82
CA GLU A 174 26.77 -11.17 22.59
C GLU A 174 27.33 -9.85 22.00
N ARG A 175 26.43 -9.00 21.50
CA ARG A 175 26.72 -7.66 20.97
C ARG A 175 25.91 -6.61 21.70
N ARG A 176 26.42 -5.38 21.78
CA ARG A 176 25.66 -4.24 22.32
C ARG A 176 24.43 -3.98 21.45
N PHE A 177 23.29 -3.66 22.07
CA PHE A 177 22.02 -3.50 21.37
C PHE A 177 22.11 -2.47 20.22
N ARG A 178 22.75 -1.32 20.49
CA ARG A 178 22.95 -0.26 19.49
C ARG A 178 23.65 -0.73 18.22
N ASP A 179 24.57 -1.68 18.37
CA ASP A 179 25.42 -2.21 17.31
C ASP A 179 24.85 -3.52 16.75
N CYS A 180 23.73 -4.03 17.27
CA CYS A 180 23.20 -5.36 16.93
C CYS A 180 21.87 -5.32 16.17
N HIS A 181 20.82 -4.80 16.80
CA HIS A 181 19.46 -4.83 16.26
C HIS A 181 18.71 -3.49 16.42
N LYS A 182 19.38 -2.45 16.95
CA LYS A 182 18.72 -1.16 17.19
C LYS A 182 18.20 -0.51 15.90
N PRO A 183 18.97 -0.44 14.79
CA PRO A 183 18.46 0.11 13.54
C PRO A 183 17.24 -0.62 13.01
N GLU A 184 17.30 -1.96 12.96
CA GLU A 184 16.25 -2.84 12.44
C GLU A 184 15.00 -2.75 13.31
N LEU A 185 15.17 -2.80 14.64
CA LEU A 185 14.05 -2.71 15.58
C LEU A 185 13.38 -1.33 15.54
N LYS A 186 14.15 -0.26 15.34
CA LYS A 186 13.62 1.09 15.17
C LYS A 186 12.79 1.19 13.88
N ALA A 187 13.27 0.62 12.78
CA ALA A 187 12.55 0.58 11.51
C ALA A 187 11.27 -0.27 11.61
N ALA A 188 11.35 -1.46 12.20
CA ALA A 188 10.19 -2.33 12.40
C ALA A 188 9.14 -1.70 13.30
N ARG A 189 9.54 -1.01 14.38
CA ARG A 189 8.60 -0.30 15.25
C ARG A 189 7.91 0.85 14.53
N ALA A 190 8.60 1.58 13.65
CA ALA A 190 7.99 2.60 12.81
C ALA A 190 6.93 1.99 11.88
N ALA A 191 7.28 0.93 11.15
CA ALA A 191 6.36 0.20 10.28
C ALA A 191 5.14 -0.37 11.03
N TYR A 192 5.35 -0.91 12.24
CA TYR A 192 4.24 -1.41 13.08
C TYR A 192 3.25 -0.31 13.46
N ILE A 193 3.74 0.87 13.87
CA ILE A 193 2.88 2.01 14.24
C ILE A 193 2.10 2.49 13.02
N GLU A 194 2.76 2.58 11.88
CA GLU A 194 2.18 3.04 10.62
C GLU A 194 1.08 2.11 10.12
N ALA A 195 1.30 0.79 10.17
CA ALA A 195 0.28 -0.22 9.89
C ALA A 195 -0.97 -0.06 10.78
N GLY A 196 -0.82 0.42 12.02
CA GLY A 196 -1.93 0.71 12.94
C GLY A 196 -2.60 2.08 12.78
N GLY A 197 -2.07 2.96 11.93
CA GLY A 197 -2.41 4.39 11.86
C GLY A 197 -3.86 4.72 11.47
N ARG A 198 -4.52 3.88 10.67
CA ARG A 198 -5.94 4.11 10.28
C ARG A 198 -6.92 3.89 11.44
N VAL A 199 -6.61 3.04 12.42
CA VAL A 199 -7.51 2.79 13.56
C VAL A 199 -7.69 4.04 14.41
N ARG A 200 -6.63 4.85 14.59
CA ARG A 200 -6.72 6.09 15.38
C ARG A 200 -7.48 7.18 14.63
N ALA A 201 -7.25 7.35 13.33
CA ALA A 201 -7.95 8.36 12.52
C ALA A 201 -9.44 8.04 12.39
N VAL A 202 -9.79 6.80 12.05
CA VAL A 202 -11.19 6.34 11.91
C VAL A 202 -11.94 6.39 13.25
N ASN A 203 -11.31 6.01 14.37
CA ASN A 203 -11.93 6.15 15.68
C ASN A 203 -12.12 7.61 16.09
N ARG A 204 -11.18 8.50 15.75
CA ARG A 204 -11.31 9.95 16.03
C ARG A 204 -12.45 10.57 15.22
N GLU A 205 -12.62 10.17 13.95
CA GLU A 205 -13.73 10.62 13.12
C GLU A 205 -15.08 10.05 13.57
N ARG A 206 -15.13 8.77 13.96
CA ARG A 206 -16.35 8.17 14.55
C ARG A 206 -16.75 8.81 15.87
N LEU A 207 -15.79 9.20 16.70
CA LEU A 207 -16.05 9.90 17.95
C LEU A 207 -16.52 11.34 17.71
N LYS A 208 -15.96 12.03 16.70
CA LYS A 208 -16.44 13.36 16.27
C LYS A 208 -17.84 13.36 15.65
N LYS A 209 -18.28 12.24 15.04
CA LYS A 209 -19.65 12.08 14.52
C LYS A 209 -20.68 11.69 15.60
N LYS A 210 -20.23 11.45 16.83
CA LYS A 210 -21.09 11.08 17.99
C LYS A 210 -21.20 12.20 19.03
N THR A 211 -20.65 13.38 18.74
CA THR A 211 -20.77 14.63 19.51
C THR A 211 -21.43 15.67 18.63
#